data_AF-A0A0F2S8I4-F1
#
_entry.id   AF-A0A0F2S8I4-F1
#
_cell.length_a   1.000
_cell.length_b   1.000
_cell.length_c   1.000
_cell.angle_alpha   90.00
_cell.angle_beta   90.00
_cell.angle_gamma   90.00
#
_symmetry.space_group_name_H-M   'P 1'
#
loop_
_entity.id
_entity.type
_entity.pdbx_description
1 polymer ?
#
loop_
_entity_poly.entity_id
_entity_poly.type
_entity_poly.pdbx_seq_one_letter_code
_entity_poly.pdbx_strand_id
1 'polypeptide(L)' 'MNALIVFMALAIGLAEGIPLGKQGQWKELTVLSTLLGMAFLLVASNYLGLPSPLALLERLLEPVGKAIFK' A
#
# COMPACT_ATOMS: atom_id res chain seq x y z
N MET A 1 -5.93 -14.89 0.78
CA MET A 1 -5.21 -13.82 1.51
C MET A 1 -5.57 -12.43 1.00
N ASN A 2 -5.46 -12.15 -0.31
CA ASN A 2 -5.76 -10.82 -0.88
C ASN A 2 -7.21 -10.33 -0.68
N ALA A 3 -8.21 -11.21 -0.74
CA ALA A 3 -9.61 -10.82 -0.53
C ALA A 3 -9.91 -10.31 0.89
N LEU A 4 -9.26 -10.89 1.91
CA LEU A 4 -9.39 -10.44 3.30
C LEU A 4 -8.77 -9.05 3.51
N ILE A 5 -7.64 -8.79 2.84
CA ILE A 5 -6.95 -7.50 2.88
C ILE A 5 -7.84 -6.41 2.28
N VAL A 6 -8.54 -6.69 1.17
CA VAL A 6 -9.49 -5.75 0.56
C VAL A 6 -10.68 -5.48 1.48
N PHE A 7 -11.23 -6.52 2.12
CA PHE A 7 -12.33 -6.36 3.07
C PHE A 7 -11.93 -5.55 4.30
N MET A 8 -10.74 -5.79 4.87
CA MET A 8 -10.21 -5.00 5.98
C MET A 8 -9.95 -3.55 5.58
N ALA A 9 -9.38 -3.31 4.40
CA ALA A 9 -9.16 -1.96 3.89
C ALA A 9 -10.47 -1.16 3.78
N LEU A 10 -11.54 -1.79 3.28
CA LEU A 10 -12.88 -1.19 3.23
C LEU A 10 -13.45 -0.94 4.63
N ALA A 11 -13.31 -1.90 5.55
CA ALA A 11 -13.78 -1.76 6.93
C ALA A 11 -13.08 -0.62 7.66
N ILE A 12 -11.75 -0.50 7.52
CA ILE A 12 -10.95 0.60 8.09
C ILE A 12 -11.35 1.94 7.45
N GLY A 13 -11.50 1.97 6.12
CA GLY A 13 -11.92 3.17 5.41
C GLY A 13 -13.29 3.69 5.87
N LEU A 14 -14.24 2.80 6.16
CA LEU A 14 -15.55 3.17 6.69
C LEU A 14 -15.52 3.54 8.18
N ALA A 15 -14.78 2.78 8.99
CA ALA A 15 -14.68 3.00 10.43
C ALA A 15 -13.98 4.32 10.77
N GLU A 16 -12.91 4.66 10.06
CA GLU A 16 -12.10 5.87 10.28
C GLU A 16 -12.55 7.03 9.38
N GLY A 17 -12.89 6.76 8.11
CA GLY A 17 -13.20 7.81 7.13
C GLY A 17 -14.50 8.58 7.44
N ILE A 18 -15.54 7.90 7.93
CA ILE A 18 -16.81 8.54 8.30
C ILE A 18 -16.62 9.54 9.45
N PRO A 19 -16.01 9.18 10.60
CA PRO A 19 -15.78 10.14 11.68
C PRO A 19 -14.81 11.26 11.29
N LEU A 20 -13.76 11.00 10.50
CA LEU A 20 -12.85 12.04 10.01
C LEU A 20 -13.58 13.09 9.16
N GLY A 21 -14.45 12.65 8.26
CA GLY A 21 -15.30 13.55 7.47
C GLY A 21 -16.25 14.38 8.34
N LYS A 22 -16.86 13.77 9.36
CA LYS A 22 -17.74 14.47 10.31
C LYS A 22 -17.01 15.50 11.17
N GLN A 23 -15.75 15.25 11.51
CA GLN A 23 -14.91 16.16 12.29
C GLN A 23 -14.26 17.27 11.45
N GLY A 24 -14.50 17.31 10.13
CA GLY A 24 -13.88 18.28 9.23
C GLY A 24 -12.37 18.10 9.07
N GLN A 25 -11.85 16.92 9.41
CA GLN A 25 -10.45 16.55 9.36
C GLN A 25 -10.06 16.11 7.94
N TRP A 26 -10.14 17.05 7.00
CA TRP A 26 -9.92 16.80 5.58
C TRP A 26 -8.48 16.38 5.25
N LYS A 27 -7.50 16.82 6.05
CA LYS A 27 -6.09 16.45 5.88
C LYS A 27 -5.89 14.97 6.21
N GLU A 28 -6.36 14.54 7.38
CA GLU A 28 -6.32 13.13 7.79
C GLU A 28 -7.10 12.24 6.82
N LEU A 29 -8.28 12.69 6.37
CA LEU A 29 -9.08 11.97 5.38
C LEU A 29 -8.31 11.77 4.06
N THR A 30 -7.59 12.80 3.60
CA THR A 30 -6.77 12.73 2.39
C THR A 30 -5.62 11.74 2.56
N VAL A 31 -4.95 11.75 3.73
CA VAL A 31 -3.88 10.80 4.04
C VAL A 31 -4.41 9.36 4.07
N LEU A 32 -5.53 9.12 4.76
CA LEU A 32 -6.18 7.82 4.85
C LEU A 32 -6.59 7.30 3.46
N SER A 33 -7.23 8.14 2.65
CA SER A 33 -7.63 7.79 1.30
C SER A 33 -6.43 7.47 0.40
N THR A 34 -5.35 8.23 0.52
CA THR A 34 -4.11 8.01 -0.23
C THR A 34 -3.47 6.67 0.15
N LEU A 35 -3.38 6.37 1.45
CA LEU A 35 -2.84 5.10 1.95
C LEU A 35 -3.67 3.90 1.48
N LEU A 36 -5.01 4.01 1.53
CA LEU A 36 -5.92 3.00 1.00
C LEU A 36 -5.76 2.81 -0.50
N GLY A 37 -5.62 3.89 -1.26
CA GLY A 37 -5.36 3.85 -2.70
C GLY A 37 -4.05 3.15 -3.03
N MET A 38 -2.97 3.46 -2.31
CA MET A 38 -1.67 2.79 -2.48
C MET A 38 -1.76 1.30 -2.16
N ALA A 39 -2.44 0.92 -1.07
CA ALA A 39 -2.64 -0.47 -0.71
C ALA A 39 -3.42 -1.22 -1.81
N PHE A 40 -4.47 -0.59 -2.36
CA PHE A 40 -5.24 -1.18 -3.45
C PHE A 40 -4.40 -1.37 -4.72
N LEU A 41 -3.59 -0.37 -5.09
CA LEU A 41 -2.67 -0.47 -6.22
C LEU A 41 -1.65 -1.59 -6.05
N LEU A 42 -1.12 -1.79 -4.83
CA LEU A 42 -0.20 -2.89 -4.50
C LEU A 42 -0.86 -4.27 -4.66
N VAL A 43 -2.12 -4.41 -4.23
CA VAL A 43 -2.87 -5.66 -4.41
C VAL A 43 -3.18 -5.88 -5.90
N ALA A 44 -3.57 -4.83 -6.61
CA ALA A 44 -3.84 -4.90 -8.05
C ALA A 44 -2.58 -5.25 -8.85
N SER A 45 -1.43 -4.65 -8.53
CA SER A 45 -0.16 -4.95 -9.19
C SER A 45 0.26 -6.40 -8.95
N ASN A 46 0.04 -6.92 -7.74
CA ASN A 46 0.27 -8.33 -7.41
C ASN A 46 -0.63 -9.25 -8.27
N TYR A 47 -1.91 -8.90 -8.45
CA TYR A 47 -2.83 -9.64 -9.33
C TYR A 47 -2.44 -9.59 -10.81
N LEU A 48 -1.88 -8.48 -11.27
CA LEU A 48 -1.40 -8.31 -12.65
C LEU A 48 -0.04 -9.00 -12.90
N GLY A 49 0.52 -9.68 -11.89
CA GLY A 49 1.83 -10.35 -12.00
C GLY A 49 3.01 -9.38 -12.08
N LEU A 50 2.81 -8.11 -11.70
CA LEU A 50 3.89 -7.13 -11.64
C LEU A 50 4.81 -7.47 -10.46
N PRO A 51 6.14 -7.32 -10.62
CA PRO A 51 7.09 -7.53 -9.54
C PRO A 51 6.78 -6.57 -8.39
N SER A 52 6.84 -7.09 -7.17
CA SER A 52 6.59 -6.27 -5.98
C SER A 52 7.66 -5.17 -5.86
N PRO A 53 7.35 -4.04 -5.20
CA PRO A 53 8.33 -2.98 -4.97
C PRO A 53 9.58 -3.51 -4.25
N LEU A 54 9.42 -4.48 -3.36
CA LEU A 54 10.52 -5.17 -2.69
C LEU A 54 11.39 -5.96 -3.68
N ALA A 55 10.78 -6.71 -4.60
CA ALA A 55 11.52 -7.44 -5.63
C ALA A 55 12.26 -6.50 -6.60
N LEU A 56 11.69 -5.32 -6.88
CA LEU A 56 12.37 -4.28 -7.66
C LEU A 56 13.56 -3.70 -6.89
N LEU A 57 13.38 -3.44 -5.59
CA LEU A 57 14.45 -2.95 -4.72
C LEU A 57 15.60 -3.97 -4.61
N GLU A 58 15.27 -5.25 -4.48
CA GLU A 58 16.23 -6.34 -4.40
C GLU A 58 17.06 -6.45 -5.68
N ARG A 59 16.42 -6.37 -6.86
CA ARG A 59 17.13 -6.27 -8.16
C ARG A 59 18.03 -5.05 -8.26
N LEU A 60 17.61 -3.91 -7.70
CA LEU A 60 18.39 -2.68 -7.73
C LEU A 60 19.61 -2.75 -6.79
N LEU A 61 19.47 -3.42 -5.65
CA LEU A 61 20.50 -3.57 -4.62
C LEU A 61 21.43 -4.75 -4.87
N GLU A 62 21.02 -5.73 -5.67
CA GLU A 62 21.84 -6.88 -6.11
C GLU A 62 23.25 -6.49 -6.60
N PRO A 63 23.44 -5.49 -7.48
CA PRO A 63 24.76 -5.05 -7.92
C PRO A 63 25.60 -4.42 -6.79
N VAL A 64 24.96 -3.70 -5.86
CA VAL A 64 25.62 -3.10 -4.70
C VAL A 64 26.08 -4.19 -3.73
N GLY A 65 25.21 -5.18 -3.46
CA GLY A 65 25.54 -6.34 -2.63
C GLY A 65 26.71 -7.14 -3.20
N LYS A 66 26.74 -7.37 -4.52
CA LYS A 66 27.86 -8.05 -5.20
C LYS A 66 29.16 -7.26 -5.20
N ALA A 67 29.11 -5.93 -5.06
CA ALA A 67 30.30 -5.08 -4.99
C ALA A 67 30.88 -4.98 -3.57
N ILE A 68 30.06 -5.17 -2.53
CA ILE A 68 30.48 -5.03 -1.12
C ILE A 68 30.82 -6.38 -0.48
N PHE A 69 30.10 -7.45 -0.81
CA PHE A 69 30.25 -8.78 -0.20
C PHE A 69 31.08 -9.77 -1.05
N LYS A 70 31.87 -9.28 -2.01
CA LYS A 70 32.78 -10.09 -2.83
C LYS A 70 34.23 -9.78 -2.54
#